data_AF-A0A541BY05-F1
#
_entry.id   AF-A0A541BY05-F1
#
_cell.length_a   1.000
_cell.length_b   1.000
_cell.length_c   1.000
_cell.angle_alpha   90.00
_cell.angle_beta   90.00
_cell.angle_gamma   90.00
#
_symmetry.space_group_name_H-M   'P 1'
#
loop_
_entity.id
_entity.type
_entity.pdbx_description
1 polymer ?
#
loop_
_entity_poly.entity_id
_entity_poly.type
_entity_poly.pdbx_seq_one_letter_code
_entity_poly.pdbx_strand_id
1 'polypeptide(L)'
;MTPSVATPRSALEALRAAAASFLVGLLWLHLPVTGLAAWAFGGAPWLAMAIMALFAGVTTVLWRTDPTGLGTRLAIAVGVVGAPAMLVALAAGHPWQIDLHMYFFAALAILAAFADWRVILVGAGVTALHHLSLNVVAPTLVFPEGADLGRVVLHAVIVVAETITLCWLALRVEQALPAAERAAEEARAASAEVRRLAEEAERA
;
A
#
# COMPACT_ATOMS: atom_id res chain seq x y z
N MET A 1 11.35 35.44 -11.92
CA MET A 1 10.82 34.12 -11.50
C MET A 1 9.40 34.01 -12.01
N THR A 2 9.22 33.39 -13.17
CA THR A 2 7.89 33.01 -13.64
C THR A 2 7.40 31.84 -12.78
N PRO A 3 6.18 31.88 -12.22
CA PRO A 3 5.64 30.72 -11.54
C PRO A 3 5.54 29.59 -12.56
N SER A 4 6.18 28.46 -12.27
CA SER A 4 5.99 27.24 -13.03
C SER A 4 4.51 26.89 -12.97
N VAL A 5 3.82 26.99 -14.11
CA VAL A 5 2.45 26.52 -14.26
C VAL A 5 2.51 25.01 -14.06
N ALA A 6 2.13 24.55 -12.87
CA ALA A 6 2.11 23.14 -12.55
C ALA A 6 1.22 22.43 -13.59
N THR A 7 1.81 21.53 -14.36
CA THR A 7 1.07 20.68 -15.31
C THR A 7 0.01 19.93 -14.50
N PRO A 8 -1.26 19.87 -14.97
CA PRO A 8 -2.29 19.09 -14.30
C PRO A 8 -1.80 17.66 -14.09
N ARG A 9 -1.89 17.15 -12.86
CA ARG A 9 -1.59 15.74 -12.58
C ARG A 9 -2.60 14.88 -13.32
N SER A 10 -2.13 13.86 -14.04
CA SER A 10 -3.01 12.86 -14.64
C SER A 10 -3.84 12.17 -13.57
N ALA A 11 -4.97 11.58 -13.95
CA ALA A 11 -5.86 10.87 -13.03
C ALA A 11 -5.12 9.74 -12.27
N LEU A 12 -4.18 9.05 -12.93
CA LEU A 12 -3.34 8.02 -12.33
C LEU A 12 -2.37 8.59 -11.29
N GLU A 13 -1.73 9.73 -11.57
CA GLU A 13 -0.83 10.39 -10.62
C GLU A 13 -1.62 10.96 -9.42
N ALA A 14 -2.85 11.44 -9.64
CA ALA A 14 -3.74 11.86 -8.57
C ALA A 14 -4.11 10.69 -7.65
N LEU A 15 -4.48 9.53 -8.22
CA LEU A 15 -4.74 8.29 -7.46
C LEU A 15 -3.53 7.88 -6.63
N ARG A 16 -2.34 7.82 -7.25
CA ARG A 16 -1.10 7.44 -6.57
C ARG A 16 -0.71 8.40 -5.45
N ALA A 17 -0.89 9.70 -5.65
CA ALA A 17 -0.62 10.69 -4.61
C ALA A 17 -1.57 10.57 -3.42
N ALA A 18 -2.87 10.30 -3.67
CA ALA A 18 -3.86 10.05 -2.63
C ALA A 18 -3.57 8.75 -1.86
N ALA A 19 -3.19 7.68 -2.58
CA ALA A 19 -2.75 6.44 -1.95
C ALA A 19 -1.51 6.67 -1.06
N ALA A 20 -0.50 7.41 -1.55
CA ALA A 20 0.69 7.71 -0.77
C ALA A 20 0.38 8.50 0.51
N SER A 21 -0.43 9.56 0.43
CA SER A 21 -0.79 10.35 1.62
C SER A 21 -1.58 9.52 2.63
N PHE A 22 -2.53 8.71 2.17
CA PHE A 22 -3.29 7.78 3.02
C PHE A 22 -2.37 6.78 3.71
N LEU A 23 -1.46 6.13 2.98
CA LEU A 23 -0.60 5.08 3.52
C LEU A 23 0.50 5.61 4.43
N VAL A 24 1.04 6.81 4.16
CA VAL A 24 1.93 7.48 5.11
C VAL A 24 1.18 7.80 6.41
N GLY A 25 -0.07 8.28 6.32
CA GLY A 25 -0.93 8.48 7.49
C GLY A 25 -1.18 7.16 8.24
N LEU A 26 -1.44 6.08 7.51
CA LEU A 26 -1.63 4.74 8.08
C LEU A 26 -0.35 4.26 8.81
N LEU A 27 0.83 4.50 8.28
CA LEU A 27 2.10 4.15 8.93
C LEU A 27 2.31 4.92 10.24
N TRP A 28 1.98 6.21 10.26
CA TRP A 28 2.00 6.99 11.50
C TRP A 28 0.98 6.50 12.51
N LEU A 29 -0.20 6.05 12.08
CA LEU A 29 -1.21 5.44 12.95
C LEU A 29 -0.72 4.12 13.57
N HIS A 30 0.11 3.36 12.86
CA HIS A 30 0.67 2.13 13.40
C HIS A 30 1.64 2.34 14.56
N LEU A 31 2.23 3.53 14.71
CA LEU A 31 3.12 3.85 15.83
C LEU A 31 2.40 3.75 17.19
N PRO A 32 1.29 4.47 17.46
CA PRO A 32 0.55 4.29 18.71
C PRO A 32 -0.11 2.90 18.81
N VAL A 33 -0.54 2.30 17.68
CA VAL A 33 -1.14 0.96 17.69
C VAL A 33 -0.15 -0.10 18.16
N THR A 34 1.10 -0.10 17.67
CA THR A 34 2.11 -1.07 18.13
C THR A 34 2.55 -0.80 19.56
N GLY A 35 2.58 0.46 20.00
CA GLY A 35 2.81 0.81 21.41
C GLY A 35 1.72 0.25 22.33
N LEU A 36 0.45 0.42 21.96
CA LEU A 36 -0.69 -0.12 22.70
C LEU A 36 -0.70 -1.66 22.69
N ALA A 37 -0.44 -2.28 21.54
CA ALA A 37 -0.35 -3.73 21.42
C ALA A 37 0.76 -4.32 22.30
N ALA A 38 1.96 -3.71 22.25
CA ALA A 38 3.07 -4.13 23.09
C ALA A 38 2.74 -4.01 24.58
N TRP A 39 2.11 -2.90 25.01
CA TRP A 39 1.65 -2.75 26.38
C TRP A 39 0.60 -3.80 26.77
N ALA A 40 -0.39 -4.06 25.90
CA ALA A 40 -1.46 -5.01 26.14
C ALA A 40 -0.97 -6.47 26.21
N PHE A 41 0.06 -6.84 25.43
CA PHE A 41 0.63 -8.19 25.40
C PHE A 41 1.81 -8.36 26.36
N GLY A 42 2.12 -7.37 27.20
CA GLY A 42 3.18 -7.44 28.22
C GLY A 42 4.61 -7.25 27.69
N GLY A 43 4.77 -6.74 26.47
CA GLY A 43 6.05 -6.41 25.84
C GLY A 43 6.55 -4.99 26.13
N ALA A 44 7.76 -4.68 25.65
CA ALA A 44 8.36 -3.35 25.76
C ALA A 44 7.97 -2.47 24.54
N PRO A 45 7.14 -1.42 24.71
CA PRO A 45 6.57 -0.69 23.57
C PRO A 45 7.59 0.16 22.81
N TRP A 46 8.68 0.58 23.45
CA TRP A 46 9.63 1.55 22.89
C TRP A 46 10.30 1.05 21.61
N LEU A 47 10.71 -0.21 21.56
CA LEU A 47 11.38 -0.79 20.39
C LEU A 47 10.42 -0.89 19.19
N ALA A 48 9.21 -1.38 19.42
CA ALA A 48 8.19 -1.50 18.38
C ALA A 48 7.79 -0.12 17.83
N MET A 49 7.59 0.86 18.72
CA MET A 49 7.30 2.25 18.34
C MET A 49 8.46 2.89 17.58
N ALA A 50 9.72 2.63 17.97
CA ALA A 50 10.90 3.18 17.29
C ALA A 50 11.04 2.61 15.87
N ILE A 51 10.80 1.31 15.67
CA ILE A 51 10.82 0.69 14.35
C ILE A 51 9.69 1.24 13.47
N MET A 52 8.48 1.39 14.01
CA MET A 52 7.37 1.99 13.27
C MET A 52 7.61 3.48 12.95
N ALA A 53 8.22 4.22 13.88
CA ALA A 53 8.65 5.60 13.65
C ALA A 53 9.70 5.69 12.54
N LEU A 54 10.62 4.73 12.45
CA LEU A 54 11.59 4.66 11.36
C LEU A 54 10.91 4.45 10.01
N PHE A 55 10.00 3.48 9.90
CA PHE A 55 9.25 3.27 8.66
C PHE A 55 8.46 4.52 8.28
N ALA A 56 7.64 5.06 9.18
CA ALA A 56 6.82 6.24 8.93
C ALA A 56 7.69 7.47 8.60
N GLY A 57 8.81 7.67 9.29
CA GLY A 57 9.75 8.76 9.07
C GLY A 57 10.41 8.70 7.69
N VAL A 58 11.00 7.55 7.34
CA VAL A 58 11.64 7.34 6.03
C VAL A 58 10.63 7.53 4.89
N THR A 59 9.44 6.93 5.00
CA THR A 59 8.42 7.09 3.95
C THR A 59 7.89 8.52 3.88
N THR A 60 7.80 9.24 5.00
CA THR A 60 7.41 10.67 5.01
C THR A 60 8.45 11.53 4.32
N VAL A 61 9.74 11.29 4.54
CA VAL A 61 10.82 12.02 3.86
C VAL A 61 10.75 11.80 2.36
N LEU A 62 10.70 10.53 1.93
CA LEU A 62 10.60 10.17 0.51
C LEU A 62 9.33 10.75 -0.14
N TRP A 63 8.19 10.67 0.55
CA TRP A 63 6.92 11.22 0.09
C TRP A 63 6.94 12.74 -0.05
N ARG A 64 7.64 13.47 0.84
CA ARG A 64 7.77 14.92 0.69
C ARG A 64 8.69 15.34 -0.45
N THR A 65 9.66 14.50 -0.83
CA THR A 65 10.59 14.79 -1.94
C THR A 65 10.05 14.36 -3.31
N ASP A 66 9.44 13.18 -3.39
CA ASP A 66 8.90 12.60 -4.62
C ASP A 66 7.60 11.83 -4.27
N PRO A 67 6.45 12.52 -4.19
CA PRO A 67 5.23 11.97 -3.62
C PRO A 67 4.68 10.72 -4.31
N THR A 68 4.95 10.57 -5.61
CA THR A 68 4.44 9.46 -6.43
C THR A 68 5.56 8.61 -7.04
N GLY A 69 6.83 8.99 -6.83
CA GLY A 69 7.99 8.25 -7.31
C GLY A 69 8.00 6.78 -6.94
N LEU A 70 8.55 5.96 -7.84
CA LEU A 70 8.63 4.51 -7.62
C LEU A 70 9.32 4.19 -6.28
N GLY A 71 10.44 4.84 -5.97
CA GLY A 71 11.16 4.64 -4.71
C GLY A 71 10.29 4.89 -3.48
N THR A 72 9.50 5.97 -3.49
CA THR A 72 8.53 6.29 -2.42
C THR A 72 7.48 5.20 -2.29
N ARG A 73 6.86 4.77 -3.41
CA ARG A 73 5.83 3.72 -3.39
C ARG A 73 6.36 2.39 -2.87
N LEU A 74 7.56 2.00 -3.28
CA LEU A 74 8.20 0.77 -2.81
C LEU A 74 8.56 0.85 -1.32
N ALA A 75 9.10 1.99 -0.84
CA ALA A 75 9.39 2.18 0.57
C ALA A 75 8.12 2.12 1.43
N ILE A 76 7.01 2.71 0.95
CA ILE A 76 5.69 2.60 1.59
C ILE A 76 5.25 1.13 1.64
N ALA A 77 5.43 0.35 0.57
CA ALA A 77 5.12 -1.09 0.57
C ALA A 77 5.84 -1.85 1.68
N VAL A 78 7.15 -1.60 1.82
CA VAL A 78 7.95 -2.23 2.89
C VAL A 78 7.43 -1.83 4.27
N GLY A 79 7.17 -0.54 4.50
CA GLY A 79 6.62 -0.08 5.79
C GLY A 79 5.25 -0.68 6.10
N VAL A 80 4.36 -0.75 5.10
CA VAL A 80 2.99 -1.26 5.26
C VAL A 80 3.00 -2.75 5.59
N VAL A 81 3.92 -3.54 5.02
CA VAL A 81 4.13 -4.94 5.38
C VAL A 81 4.87 -5.09 6.72
N GLY A 82 5.71 -4.12 7.10
CA GLY A 82 6.38 -4.11 8.39
C GLY A 82 5.43 -3.99 9.57
N ALA A 83 4.28 -3.33 9.40
CA ALA A 83 3.24 -3.19 10.42
C ALA A 83 2.65 -4.54 10.90
N PRO A 84 2.07 -5.40 10.03
CA PRO A 84 1.58 -6.71 10.45
C PRO A 84 2.71 -7.60 10.98
N ALA A 85 3.92 -7.53 10.41
CA ALA A 85 5.08 -8.25 10.94
C ALA A 85 5.39 -7.88 12.40
N MET A 86 5.35 -6.59 12.73
CA MET A 86 5.55 -6.12 14.10
C MET A 86 4.42 -6.60 15.02
N LEU A 87 3.16 -6.49 14.60
CA LEU A 87 2.01 -6.88 15.41
C LEU A 87 1.97 -8.38 15.70
N VAL A 88 2.27 -9.21 14.70
CA VAL A 88 2.40 -10.66 14.86
C VAL A 88 3.52 -11.00 15.85
N ALA A 89 4.68 -10.36 15.74
CA ALA A 89 5.79 -10.57 16.66
C ALA A 89 5.46 -10.16 18.10
N LEU A 90 4.76 -9.04 18.28
CA LEU A 90 4.29 -8.59 19.60
C LEU A 90 3.24 -9.52 20.21
N ALA A 91 2.43 -10.16 19.37
CA ALA A 91 1.41 -11.11 19.78
C ALA A 91 1.96 -12.53 19.95
N ALA A 92 3.28 -12.76 19.93
CA ALA A 92 3.85 -14.09 20.06
C ALA A 92 3.36 -14.81 21.34
N GLY A 93 2.75 -15.99 21.16
CA GLY A 93 2.15 -16.76 22.25
C GLY A 93 0.77 -16.26 22.72
N HIS A 94 0.28 -15.15 22.17
CA HIS A 94 -1.09 -14.67 22.39
C HIS A 94 -2.06 -15.39 21.42
N PRO A 95 -3.31 -15.69 21.81
CA PRO A 95 -4.28 -16.35 20.94
C PRO A 95 -4.52 -15.63 19.60
N TRP A 96 -4.43 -14.30 19.59
CA TRP A 96 -4.61 -13.47 18.38
C TRP A 96 -3.43 -13.50 17.41
N GLN A 97 -2.31 -14.15 17.73
CA GLN A 97 -1.13 -14.18 16.86
C GLN A 97 -1.50 -14.68 15.46
N ILE A 98 -2.29 -15.76 15.38
CA ILE A 98 -2.67 -16.36 14.10
C ILE A 98 -3.67 -15.48 13.34
N ASP A 99 -4.59 -14.82 14.04
CA ASP A 99 -5.55 -13.91 13.41
C ASP A 99 -4.85 -12.68 12.83
N LEU A 100 -3.83 -12.16 13.52
CA LEU A 100 -3.02 -11.04 13.05
C LEU A 100 -2.20 -11.37 11.79
N HIS A 101 -1.95 -12.66 11.48
CA HIS A 101 -1.35 -13.03 10.20
C HIS A 101 -2.24 -12.68 9.01
N MET A 102 -3.57 -12.65 9.19
CA MET A 102 -4.48 -12.23 8.12
C MET A 102 -4.23 -10.77 7.70
N TYR A 103 -3.59 -9.97 8.55
CA TYR A 103 -3.28 -8.58 8.25
C TYR A 103 -2.24 -8.45 7.11
N PHE A 104 -1.42 -9.47 6.83
CA PHE A 104 -0.56 -9.44 5.64
C PHE A 104 -1.36 -9.38 4.32
N PHE A 105 -2.45 -10.16 4.19
CA PHE A 105 -3.33 -10.11 3.01
C PHE A 105 -3.97 -8.73 2.86
N ALA A 106 -4.53 -8.20 3.96
CA ALA A 106 -5.11 -6.86 3.95
C ALA A 106 -4.07 -5.78 3.60
N ALA A 107 -2.83 -5.90 4.07
CA ALA A 107 -1.73 -5.02 3.69
C ALA A 107 -1.45 -5.09 2.18
N LEU A 108 -1.36 -6.28 1.58
CA LEU A 108 -1.19 -6.44 0.12
C LEU A 108 -2.35 -5.85 -0.68
N ALA A 109 -3.59 -6.11 -0.24
CA ALA A 109 -4.80 -5.55 -0.86
C ALA A 109 -4.80 -4.01 -0.81
N ILE A 110 -4.42 -3.43 0.33
CA ILE A 110 -4.31 -1.98 0.49
C ILE A 110 -3.24 -1.40 -0.46
N LEU A 111 -2.11 -2.09 -0.67
CA LEU A 111 -1.07 -1.64 -1.61
C LEU A 111 -1.54 -1.57 -3.06
N ALA A 112 -2.60 -2.29 -3.44
CA ALA A 112 -3.19 -2.18 -4.77
C ALA A 112 -3.77 -0.79 -5.07
N ALA A 113 -4.01 0.04 -4.04
CA ALA A 113 -4.45 1.43 -4.20
C ALA A 113 -3.49 2.29 -5.05
N PHE A 114 -2.21 1.92 -5.14
CA PHE A 114 -1.27 2.60 -6.03
C PHE A 114 -1.48 2.33 -7.52
N ALA A 115 -2.31 1.36 -7.89
CA ALA A 115 -2.42 0.87 -9.27
C ALA A 115 -1.02 0.64 -9.88
N ASP A 116 -0.15 -0.05 -9.13
CA ASP A 116 1.21 -0.37 -9.55
C ASP A 116 1.57 -1.78 -9.08
N TRP A 117 1.65 -2.71 -10.03
CA TRP A 117 1.96 -4.11 -9.77
C TRP A 117 3.31 -4.32 -9.07
N ARG A 118 4.28 -3.40 -9.27
CA ARG A 118 5.61 -3.48 -8.64
C ARG A 118 5.53 -3.31 -7.13
N VAL A 119 4.63 -2.45 -6.66
CA VAL A 119 4.40 -2.19 -5.22
C VAL A 119 3.86 -3.45 -4.56
N ILE A 120 2.89 -4.10 -5.20
CA ILE A 120 2.31 -5.37 -4.73
C ILE A 120 3.37 -6.46 -4.68
N LEU A 121 4.17 -6.62 -5.74
CA LEU A 121 5.24 -7.63 -5.77
C LEU A 121 6.31 -7.39 -4.71
N VAL A 122 6.69 -6.14 -4.46
CA VAL A 122 7.65 -5.82 -3.38
C VAL A 122 7.04 -6.15 -2.02
N GLY A 123 5.77 -5.80 -1.77
CA GLY A 123 5.08 -6.17 -0.54
C GLY A 123 5.03 -7.69 -0.34
N ALA A 124 4.62 -8.44 -1.37
CA ALA A 124 4.54 -9.90 -1.33
C ALA A 124 5.93 -10.54 -1.16
N GLY A 125 6.94 -10.03 -1.87
CA GLY A 125 8.32 -10.50 -1.79
C GLY A 125 8.94 -10.29 -0.41
N VAL A 126 8.74 -9.10 0.19
CA VAL A 126 9.19 -8.81 1.56
C VAL A 126 8.46 -9.70 2.56
N THR A 127 7.15 -9.90 2.39
CA THR A 127 6.36 -10.82 3.21
C THR A 127 6.93 -12.23 3.15
N ALA A 128 7.17 -12.76 1.95
CA ALA A 128 7.72 -14.09 1.74
C ALA A 128 9.12 -14.23 2.37
N LEU A 129 10.00 -13.26 2.15
CA LEU A 129 11.35 -13.24 2.74
C LEU A 129 11.29 -13.24 4.27
N HIS A 130 10.41 -12.42 4.84
CA HIS A 130 10.19 -12.35 6.28
C HIS A 130 9.73 -13.70 6.85
N HIS A 131 8.70 -14.30 6.26
CA HIS A 131 8.13 -15.57 6.73
C HIS A 131 9.15 -16.71 6.59
N LEU A 132 9.86 -16.81 5.46
CA LEU A 132 10.87 -17.84 5.25
C LEU A 132 12.06 -17.69 6.21
N SER A 133 12.54 -16.46 6.42
CA SER A 133 13.64 -16.20 7.36
C SER A 133 13.24 -16.57 8.80
N LEU A 134 12.05 -16.15 9.24
CA LEU A 134 11.58 -16.48 10.59
C LEU A 134 11.25 -17.96 10.76
N ASN A 135 10.74 -18.65 9.73
CA ASN A 135 10.49 -20.08 9.80
C ASN A 135 11.78 -20.89 10.08
N VAL A 136 12.95 -20.36 9.72
CA VAL A 136 14.25 -20.98 10.01
C VAL A 136 14.83 -20.51 11.35
N VAL A 137 14.77 -19.21 11.66
CA VAL A 137 15.48 -18.62 12.80
C VAL A 137 14.65 -18.60 14.09
N ALA A 138 13.34 -18.37 13.99
CA ALA A 138 12.43 -18.21 15.11
C ALA A 138 10.98 -18.63 14.72
N PRO A 139 10.73 -19.92 14.47
CA PRO A 139 9.48 -20.39 13.86
C PRO A 139 8.23 -20.07 14.70
N THR A 140 8.37 -19.96 16.02
CA THR A 140 7.28 -19.59 16.95
C THR A 140 6.76 -18.17 16.75
N LEU A 141 7.52 -17.30 16.09
CA LEU A 141 7.05 -15.96 15.71
C LEU A 141 6.10 -16.00 14.50
N VAL A 142 6.13 -17.09 13.71
CA VAL A 142 5.24 -17.30 12.56
C VAL A 142 4.11 -18.25 12.92
N PHE A 143 4.43 -19.42 13.45
CA PHE A 143 3.43 -20.43 13.80
C PHE A 143 3.51 -20.74 15.30
N PRO A 144 2.43 -20.50 16.07
CA PRO A 144 2.42 -20.79 17.50
C PRO A 144 2.77 -22.25 17.83
N GLU A 145 2.34 -23.18 16.98
CA GLU A 145 2.57 -24.63 17.13
C GLU A 145 3.93 -25.11 16.55
N GLY A 146 4.74 -24.20 15.97
CA GLY A 146 5.97 -24.53 15.27
C GLY A 146 5.80 -24.75 13.76
N ALA A 147 6.87 -25.14 13.07
CA ALA A 147 6.88 -25.25 11.62
C ALA A 147 5.91 -26.34 11.12
N ASP A 148 4.98 -25.95 10.23
CA ASP A 148 4.02 -26.84 9.57
C ASP A 148 4.08 -26.59 8.05
N LEU A 149 4.72 -27.52 7.33
CA LEU A 149 4.92 -27.38 5.89
C LEU A 149 3.58 -27.38 5.12
N GLY A 150 2.56 -28.09 5.60
CA GLY A 150 1.24 -28.11 4.97
C GLY A 150 0.56 -26.75 5.04
N ARG A 151 0.61 -26.09 6.21
CA ARG A 151 0.11 -24.72 6.38
C ARG A 151 0.90 -23.73 5.54
N VAL A 152 2.23 -23.84 5.51
CA VAL A 152 3.10 -22.98 4.69
C VAL A 152 2.71 -23.07 3.21
N VAL A 153 2.55 -24.28 2.67
CA VAL A 153 2.16 -24.49 1.26
C VAL A 153 0.76 -23.93 0.99
N LEU A 154 -0.21 -24.19 1.87
CA LEU A 154 -1.57 -23.65 1.73
C LEU A 154 -1.54 -22.12 1.69
N HIS A 155 -0.86 -21.49 2.65
CA HIS A 155 -0.78 -20.03 2.74
C HIS A 155 -0.06 -19.43 1.53
N ALA A 156 1.03 -20.07 1.07
CA ALA A 156 1.77 -19.64 -0.11
C ALA A 156 0.90 -19.65 -1.37
N VAL A 157 0.08 -20.69 -1.58
CA VAL A 157 -0.85 -20.75 -2.71
C VAL A 157 -1.87 -19.62 -2.66
N ILE A 158 -2.42 -19.33 -1.47
CA ILE A 158 -3.39 -18.23 -1.29
C ILE A 158 -2.73 -16.88 -1.60
N VAL A 159 -1.55 -16.60 -1.04
CA VAL A 159 -0.82 -15.34 -1.26
C VAL A 159 -0.43 -15.18 -2.74
N VAL A 160 -0.03 -16.26 -3.43
CA VAL A 160 0.28 -16.22 -4.86
C VAL A 160 -0.97 -15.88 -5.68
N ALA A 161 -2.10 -16.52 -5.39
CA ALA A 161 -3.37 -16.24 -6.08
C ALA A 161 -3.84 -14.79 -5.87
N GLU A 162 -3.75 -14.30 -4.62
CA GLU A 162 -4.03 -12.89 -4.30
C GLU A 162 -3.11 -11.95 -5.06
N THR A 163 -1.79 -12.17 -4.96
CA THR A 163 -0.76 -11.33 -5.60
C THR A 163 -0.99 -11.23 -7.11
N ILE A 164 -1.25 -12.34 -7.80
CA ILE A 164 -1.53 -12.37 -9.23
C ILE A 164 -2.77 -11.52 -9.55
N THR A 165 -3.85 -11.70 -8.77
CA THR A 165 -5.11 -10.99 -8.99
C THR A 165 -4.97 -9.48 -8.76
N LEU A 166 -4.27 -9.09 -7.69
CA LEU A 166 -4.01 -7.68 -7.38
C LEU A 166 -3.10 -7.04 -8.44
N CYS A 167 -2.05 -7.74 -8.90
CA CYS A 167 -1.19 -7.24 -9.97
C CYS A 167 -1.98 -7.07 -11.28
N TRP A 168 -2.85 -8.03 -11.62
CA TRP A 168 -3.73 -7.92 -12.77
C TRP A 168 -4.67 -6.70 -12.67
N LEU A 169 -5.32 -6.51 -11.51
CA LEU A 169 -6.19 -5.36 -11.27
C LEU A 169 -5.42 -4.03 -11.38
N ALA A 170 -4.25 -3.95 -10.76
CA ALA A 170 -3.39 -2.77 -10.82
C ALA A 170 -3.03 -2.39 -12.27
N LEU A 171 -2.69 -3.37 -13.09
CA LEU A 171 -2.42 -3.16 -14.52
C LEU A 171 -3.66 -2.67 -15.28
N ARG A 172 -4.84 -3.22 -14.98
CA ARG A 172 -6.10 -2.76 -15.61
C ARG A 172 -6.42 -1.31 -15.26
N VAL A 173 -6.25 -0.93 -13.99
CA VAL A 173 -6.50 0.45 -13.53
C VAL A 173 -5.47 1.42 -14.13
N GLU A 174 -4.19 1.05 -14.15
CA GLU A 174 -3.11 1.83 -14.78
C GLU A 174 -3.39 2.12 -16.27
N GLN A 175 -3.96 1.14 -17.00
CA GLN A 175 -4.32 1.29 -18.41
C GLN A 175 -5.63 2.07 -18.63
N ALA A 176 -6.63 1.88 -17.76
CA ALA A 176 -7.96 2.44 -17.94
C ALA A 176 -8.02 3.95 -17.61
N LEU A 177 -7.29 4.42 -16.59
CA LEU A 177 -7.34 5.80 -16.14
C LEU A 177 -6.95 6.82 -17.22
N PRO A 178 -5.81 6.69 -17.94
CA PRO A 178 -5.46 7.60 -19.02
C PRO A 178 -6.46 7.58 -20.19
N ALA A 179 -7.04 6.43 -20.49
CA ALA A 179 -8.05 6.30 -21.53
C ALA A 179 -9.35 7.03 -21.17
N ALA A 180 -9.80 6.88 -19.91
CA ALA A 180 -10.98 7.57 -19.39
C ALA A 180 -10.77 9.09 -19.32
N GLU A 181 -9.58 9.55 -18.95
CA GLU A 181 -9.21 10.96 -18.91
C GLU A 181 -9.31 11.61 -20.30
N ARG A 182 -8.74 10.97 -21.33
CA ARG A 182 -8.84 11.45 -22.72
C ARG A 182 -10.28 11.49 -23.24
N ALA A 183 -11.05 10.43 -23.01
CA ALA A 183 -12.45 10.38 -23.43
C ALA A 183 -13.29 11.49 -22.75
N ALA A 184 -13.00 11.79 -21.48
CA ALA A 184 -13.67 12.88 -20.77
C ALA A 184 -13.28 14.27 -21.30
N GLU A 185 -12.00 14.47 -21.68
CA GLU A 185 -11.54 15.71 -22.31
C GLU A 185 -12.19 15.93 -23.68
N GLU A 186 -12.24 14.91 -24.53
CA GLU A 186 -12.89 14.97 -25.84
C GLU A 186 -14.39 15.28 -25.72
N ALA A 187 -15.09 14.63 -24.79
CA ALA A 187 -16.51 14.90 -24.55
C ALA A 187 -16.76 16.33 -24.06
N ARG A 188 -15.89 16.87 -23.19
CA ARG A 188 -15.97 18.26 -22.73
C ARG A 188 -15.73 19.24 -23.87
N ALA A 189 -14.75 18.98 -24.73
CA ALA A 189 -14.46 19.82 -25.89
C ALA A 189 -15.64 19.84 -26.87
N ALA A 190 -16.21 18.68 -27.20
CA ALA A 190 -17.39 18.57 -28.06
C ALA A 190 -18.61 19.31 -27.46
N SER A 191 -18.84 19.17 -26.15
CA SER A 191 -19.94 19.86 -25.47
C SER A 191 -19.77 21.37 -25.46
N ALA A 192 -18.54 21.86 -25.28
CA ALA A 192 -18.23 23.28 -25.34
C ALA A 192 -18.45 23.86 -26.74
N GLU A 193 -18.07 23.11 -27.79
CA GLU A 193 -18.30 23.52 -29.17
C GLU A 193 -19.78 23.56 -29.53
N VAL A 194 -20.56 22.54 -29.13
CA VAL A 194 -22.02 22.56 -29.31
C VAL A 194 -22.65 23.78 -28.61
N ARG A 195 -22.21 24.11 -27.39
CA ARG A 195 -22.70 25.29 -26.68
C ARG A 195 -22.34 26.59 -27.38
N ARG A 196 -21.11 26.71 -27.89
CA ARG A 196 -20.67 27.89 -28.66
C ARG A 196 -21.52 28.09 -29.90
N LEU A 197 -21.77 27.03 -30.67
CA LEU A 197 -22.61 27.09 -31.88
C LEU A 197 -24.06 27.46 -31.56
N ALA A 198 -24.61 26.96 -30.44
CA ALA A 198 -25.94 27.35 -29.99
C ALA A 198 -26.02 28.83 -29.60
N GLU A 199 -25.03 29.34 -28.85
CA GLU A 199 -24.95 30.76 -28.48
C GLU A 199 -24.78 31.67 -29.71
N GLU A 200 -24.06 31.23 -30.75
CA GLU A 200 -23.93 31.95 -32.02
C GLU A 200 -25.24 31.99 -32.81
N ALA A 201 -25.97 30.87 -32.84
CA ALA A 201 -27.28 30.80 -33.49
C ALA A 201 -28.34 31.68 -32.80
N GLU A 202 -28.28 31.81 -31.47
CA GLU A 202 -29.19 32.68 -30.70
C GLU A 202 -28.89 34.18 -30.89
N ARG A 203 -27.68 34.54 -31.31
CA ARG A 203 -27.26 35.93 -31.54
C ARG A 203 -27.46 36.40 -32.99
N ALA A 204 -27.79 35.50 -33.91
CA ALA A 204 -28.05 35.79 -35.32
C ALA A 204 -29.54 36.08 -35.56
#